data_AF-A0A354REA7-F1
#
_entry.id   AF-A0A354REA7-F1
#
_cell.length_a   1.000
_cell.length_b   1.000
_cell.length_c   1.000
_cell.angle_alpha   90.00
_cell.angle_beta   90.00
_cell.angle_gamma   90.00
#
_symmetry.space_group_name_H-M   'P 1'
#
loop_
_entity.id
_entity.type
_entity.pdbx_description
1 polymer ?
#
loop_
_entity_poly.entity_id
_entity_poly.type
_entity_poly.pdbx_seq_one_letter_code
_entity_poly.pdbx_strand_id
1 'polypeptide(L)'
;MAKTTSRLGRGLGSLIAGGASLSNESGETPASMEKLIPPSPQAAPNPGEVSTELLSNGDSTGNELLEIETDAVIPNPHQPRKVIDPDTVRELAESIKAEGLLQPIVVRKTEAGFELIAGERRLRAHQYLQRKTVLARILQVSDLSSASLSLIENLQREGLNPMEEAMGYDSLVKDFGLTQAKVAERVGKSRSYVTNSLRFLQLEEEIRDFLASGSLSTGHAKILLGVEDSVFRKKLAHLAIS
;
A
#
# COMPACT_ATOMS: atom_id res chain seq x y z
N MET A 1 40.33 9.17 39.11
CA MET A 1 39.77 10.53 39.30
C MET A 1 38.52 10.68 38.44
N ALA A 2 37.61 11.58 38.78
CA ALA A 2 36.25 11.61 38.20
C ALA A 2 35.83 13.02 37.71
N LYS A 3 34.73 13.03 36.94
CA LYS A 3 33.85 14.14 36.54
C LYS A 3 34.18 14.94 35.27
N THR A 4 33.34 14.65 34.27
CA THR A 4 32.80 15.56 33.24
C THR A 4 32.18 16.83 33.83
N THR A 5 32.27 17.97 33.12
CA THR A 5 31.12 18.89 32.95
C THR A 5 31.28 19.77 31.71
N SER A 6 30.17 19.99 31.00
CA SER A 6 30.03 20.91 29.87
C SER A 6 30.18 22.38 30.30
N ARG A 7 30.63 23.25 29.38
CA ARG A 7 30.11 24.63 29.32
C ARG A 7 30.13 25.19 27.90
N LEU A 8 28.93 25.40 27.38
CA LEU A 8 28.62 26.04 26.11
C LEU A 8 28.76 27.58 26.25
N GLY A 9 29.24 28.26 25.20
CA GLY A 9 29.00 29.70 25.01
C GLY A 9 30.21 30.57 24.69
N ARG A 10 30.29 31.05 23.43
CA ARG A 10 30.58 32.44 22.99
C ARG A 10 30.61 32.52 21.46
N GLY A 11 30.07 33.61 20.89
CA GLY A 11 29.79 33.78 19.46
C GLY A 11 28.30 33.52 19.17
N LEU A 12 27.42 34.52 18.99
CA LEU A 12 27.62 35.89 18.48
C LEU A 12 28.27 35.93 17.09
N GLY A 13 27.95 34.94 16.25
CA GLY A 13 28.14 35.00 14.81
C GLY A 13 27.05 35.84 14.14
N SER A 14 27.36 37.10 13.88
CA SER A 14 26.92 37.85 12.68
C SER A 14 25.46 37.68 12.22
N LEU A 15 24.50 38.11 13.04
CA LEU A 15 23.20 38.58 12.53
C LEU A 15 23.29 40.10 12.29
N ILE A 16 22.54 40.58 11.28
CA ILE A 16 22.43 41.99 10.81
C ILE A 16 23.57 42.45 9.88
N ALA A 17 23.40 42.20 8.58
CA ALA A 17 23.42 43.23 7.52
C ALA A 17 23.19 42.59 6.12
N GLY A 18 22.41 43.25 5.25
CA GLY A 18 22.63 43.15 3.80
C GLY A 18 21.72 42.26 2.93
N GLY A 19 20.43 42.61 2.83
CA GLY A 19 19.87 43.02 1.53
C GLY A 19 19.37 42.00 0.49
N ALA A 20 18.32 42.47 -0.21
CA ALA A 20 17.67 41.99 -1.44
C ALA A 20 16.65 40.84 -1.30
N SER A 21 15.44 40.89 -1.87
CA SER A 21 14.53 41.91 -2.42
C SER A 21 13.43 41.11 -3.12
N LEU A 22 12.15 41.50 -3.01
CA LEU A 22 11.18 41.65 -4.12
C LEU A 22 9.71 41.67 -3.61
N SER A 23 8.98 42.71 -4.04
CA SER A 23 7.53 42.83 -4.35
C SER A 23 6.52 41.77 -3.86
N ASN A 24 5.28 42.11 -3.46
CA ASN A 24 4.46 43.25 -3.91
C ASN A 24 3.33 43.62 -2.92
N GLU A 25 2.85 44.87 -2.97
CA GLU A 25 1.73 45.42 -2.18
C GLU A 25 0.35 45.13 -2.85
N SER A 26 -0.70 44.76 -2.09
CA SER A 26 -1.75 45.60 -1.45
C SER A 26 -2.82 46.17 -2.41
N GLY A 27 -4.10 46.14 -2.00
CA GLY A 27 -5.19 46.87 -2.70
C GLY A 27 -6.61 46.38 -2.38
N GLU A 28 -7.48 47.28 -1.88
CA GLU A 28 -8.84 47.00 -1.40
C GLU A 28 -9.94 47.30 -2.44
N THR A 29 -11.16 46.82 -2.16
CA THR A 29 -12.43 47.19 -2.86
C THR A 29 -12.92 48.59 -2.47
N PRO A 30 -13.73 49.29 -3.31
CA PRO A 30 -15.19 49.24 -3.11
C PRO A 30 -16.05 49.32 -4.40
N ALA A 31 -17.38 49.34 -4.23
CA ALA A 31 -18.42 49.02 -5.22
C ALA A 31 -18.95 50.18 -6.10
N SER A 32 -19.64 49.83 -7.21
CA SER A 32 -20.85 50.52 -7.74
C SER A 32 -21.54 49.75 -8.91
N MET A 33 -22.88 49.74 -8.91
CA MET A 33 -23.91 49.82 -10.01
C MET A 33 -23.54 49.43 -11.47
N GLU A 34 -24.39 48.84 -12.35
CA GLU A 34 -25.86 48.55 -12.35
C GLU A 34 -26.29 47.74 -13.63
N LYS A 35 -27.40 46.98 -13.57
CA LYS A 35 -28.18 46.32 -14.70
C LYS A 35 -27.46 45.22 -15.52
N LEU A 36 -28.13 44.26 -16.19
CA LEU A 36 -29.54 44.05 -16.58
C LEU A 36 -29.91 42.53 -16.59
N ILE A 37 -31.21 42.17 -16.54
CA ILE A 37 -31.73 40.77 -16.59
C ILE A 37 -32.50 40.49 -17.93
N PRO A 38 -33.06 39.29 -18.24
CA PRO A 38 -32.61 38.38 -19.32
C PRO A 38 -33.56 38.44 -20.57
N PRO A 39 -34.15 37.38 -21.23
CA PRO A 39 -34.40 35.96 -20.89
C PRO A 39 -33.79 34.90 -21.84
N SER A 40 -34.01 33.62 -21.54
CA SER A 40 -33.90 32.48 -22.47
C SER A 40 -35.03 32.45 -23.52
N PRO A 41 -34.96 31.58 -24.54
CA PRO A 41 -35.95 30.50 -24.57
C PRO A 41 -35.40 29.12 -24.97
N GLN A 42 -36.17 28.09 -24.61
CA GLN A 42 -35.96 26.69 -25.00
C GLN A 42 -36.38 26.44 -26.46
N ALA A 43 -35.74 25.47 -27.12
CA ALA A 43 -36.29 24.78 -28.29
C ALA A 43 -35.98 23.28 -28.21
N ALA A 44 -36.93 22.45 -28.62
CA ALA A 44 -36.95 21.00 -28.42
C ALA A 44 -36.21 20.23 -29.55
N PRO A 45 -36.04 18.88 -29.46
CA PRO A 45 -35.02 18.16 -30.22
C PRO A 45 -35.44 17.74 -31.64
N ASN A 46 -34.45 17.49 -32.49
CA ASN A 46 -34.62 16.69 -33.70
C ASN A 46 -34.11 15.25 -33.47
N PRO A 47 -34.86 14.20 -33.87
CA PRO A 47 -34.40 12.82 -33.82
C PRO A 47 -33.68 12.43 -35.13
N GLY A 48 -32.51 11.78 -35.04
CA GLY A 48 -31.82 11.29 -36.25
C GLY A 48 -30.36 10.86 -36.05
N GLU A 49 -30.19 9.60 -35.67
CA GLU A 49 -29.04 8.72 -35.96
C GLU A 49 -27.67 8.92 -35.25
N VAL A 50 -27.18 7.79 -34.72
CA VAL A 50 -25.79 7.41 -34.36
C VAL A 50 -24.92 8.44 -33.60
N SER A 51 -24.58 8.16 -32.34
CA SER A 51 -23.56 7.15 -32.03
C SER A 51 -23.56 6.74 -30.54
N THR A 52 -22.84 5.67 -30.22
CA THR A 52 -22.60 5.15 -28.86
C THR A 52 -21.86 6.17 -27.99
N GLU A 53 -22.57 7.08 -27.35
CA GLU A 53 -21.97 7.96 -26.34
C GLU A 53 -21.72 7.19 -25.04
N LEU A 54 -20.45 7.06 -24.70
CA LEU A 54 -19.99 6.51 -23.44
C LEU A 54 -20.55 7.33 -22.28
N LEU A 55 -21.07 6.64 -21.26
CA LEU A 55 -21.42 7.25 -19.99
C LEU A 55 -20.15 7.67 -19.24
N SER A 56 -19.59 8.82 -19.61
CA SER A 56 -18.80 9.62 -18.68
C SER A 56 -19.74 10.23 -17.66
N ASN A 57 -19.44 10.07 -16.37
CA ASN A 57 -19.17 11.21 -15.46
C ASN A 57 -19.06 10.74 -14.00
N GLY A 58 -18.00 11.21 -13.33
CA GLY A 58 -17.76 11.00 -11.91
C GLY A 58 -16.27 10.80 -11.65
N ASP A 59 -15.65 11.72 -10.91
CA ASP A 59 -14.22 11.69 -10.59
C ASP A 59 -13.83 10.46 -9.76
N SER A 60 -13.55 9.34 -10.43
CA SER A 60 -13.07 8.10 -9.80
C SER A 60 -11.55 8.06 -9.82
N THR A 61 -10.94 8.43 -8.69
CA THR A 61 -9.50 8.31 -8.43
C THR A 61 -9.01 6.89 -8.71
N GLY A 62 -7.85 6.75 -9.36
CA GLY A 62 -7.41 5.54 -10.07
C GLY A 62 -7.52 4.22 -9.28
N ASN A 63 -8.52 3.41 -9.63
CA ASN A 63 -8.77 2.11 -8.99
C ASN A 63 -9.58 1.16 -9.89
N GLU A 64 -9.35 1.23 -11.20
CA GLU A 64 -10.16 0.56 -12.21
C GLU A 64 -10.07 -0.98 -12.09
N LEU A 65 -11.23 -1.62 -11.98
CA LEU A 65 -11.36 -3.08 -11.98
C LEU A 65 -11.72 -3.54 -13.38
N LEU A 66 -10.82 -4.32 -13.98
CA LEU A 66 -10.91 -4.81 -15.36
C LEU A 66 -10.65 -6.30 -15.41
N GLU A 67 -11.39 -7.00 -16.27
CA GLU A 67 -11.02 -8.36 -16.66
C GLU A 67 -9.87 -8.30 -17.65
N ILE A 68 -8.76 -8.96 -17.31
CA ILE A 68 -7.58 -9.06 -18.17
C ILE A 68 -7.30 -10.52 -18.51
N GLU A 69 -6.73 -10.78 -19.68
CA GLU A 69 -6.37 -12.13 -20.11
C GLU A 69 -5.25 -12.69 -19.22
N THR A 70 -5.39 -13.94 -18.75
CA THR A 70 -4.42 -14.58 -17.85
C THR A 70 -3.02 -14.71 -18.44
N ASP A 71 -2.94 -14.73 -19.78
CA ASP A 71 -1.71 -14.92 -20.54
C ASP A 71 -1.03 -13.59 -20.87
N ALA A 72 -1.78 -12.47 -20.77
CA ALA A 72 -1.25 -11.10 -20.89
C ALA A 72 -0.63 -10.58 -19.58
N VAL A 73 -0.69 -11.37 -18.50
CA VAL A 73 -0.14 -11.04 -17.18
C VAL A 73 1.24 -11.64 -17.00
N ILE A 74 2.26 -10.79 -17.13
CA ILE A 74 3.66 -11.13 -16.90
C ILE A 74 3.88 -11.30 -15.38
N PRO A 75 4.35 -12.48 -14.90
CA PRO A 75 4.65 -12.68 -13.48
C PRO A 75 5.91 -11.90 -13.07
N ASN A 76 5.88 -11.29 -11.89
CA ASN A 76 6.99 -10.46 -11.41
C ASN A 76 8.26 -11.30 -11.10
N PRO A 77 9.39 -11.04 -11.79
CA PRO A 77 10.62 -11.83 -11.66
C PRO A 77 11.33 -11.68 -10.31
N HIS A 78 10.92 -10.72 -9.48
CA HIS A 78 11.52 -10.45 -8.17
C HIS A 78 10.77 -11.10 -6.99
N GLN A 79 9.77 -11.96 -7.23
CA GLN A 79 9.11 -12.68 -6.13
C GLN A 79 10.08 -13.62 -5.38
N PRO A 80 10.28 -13.45 -4.05
CA PRO A 80 11.29 -14.22 -3.31
C PRO A 80 10.87 -15.66 -2.98
N ARG A 81 9.56 -16.01 -3.06
CA ARG A 81 9.10 -17.40 -2.89
C ARG A 81 9.17 -18.13 -4.24
N LYS A 82 10.37 -18.63 -4.58
CA LYS A 82 10.63 -19.39 -5.81
C LYS A 82 9.93 -20.75 -5.90
N VAL A 83 9.31 -21.22 -4.82
CA VAL A 83 8.51 -22.46 -4.80
C VAL A 83 7.12 -22.11 -4.27
N ILE A 84 6.12 -22.27 -5.14
CA ILE A 84 4.71 -22.24 -4.77
C ILE A 84 4.27 -23.70 -4.72
N ASP A 85 3.70 -24.09 -3.59
CA ASP A 85 3.18 -25.44 -3.40
C ASP A 85 1.97 -25.66 -4.32
N PRO A 86 2.02 -26.64 -5.25
CA PRO A 86 0.95 -26.89 -6.21
C PRO A 86 -0.37 -27.33 -5.55
N ASP A 87 -0.33 -27.96 -4.37
CA ASP A 87 -1.54 -28.40 -3.67
C ASP A 87 -2.29 -27.18 -3.11
N THR A 88 -1.57 -26.20 -2.57
CA THR A 88 -2.16 -24.92 -2.13
C THR A 88 -2.73 -24.06 -3.26
N VAL A 89 -2.37 -24.33 -4.52
CA VAL A 89 -2.99 -23.71 -5.70
C VAL A 89 -4.26 -24.45 -6.09
N ARG A 90 -4.29 -25.79 -5.96
CA ARG A 90 -5.47 -26.62 -6.24
C ARG A 90 -6.62 -26.32 -5.28
N GLU A 91 -6.36 -26.26 -3.98
CA GLU A 91 -7.35 -25.87 -2.96
C GLU A 91 -7.99 -24.50 -3.27
N LEU A 92 -7.14 -23.52 -3.63
CA LEU A 92 -7.60 -22.18 -3.97
C LEU A 92 -8.40 -22.16 -5.29
N ALA A 93 -8.03 -23.01 -6.26
CA ALA A 93 -8.78 -23.17 -7.50
C ALA A 93 -10.17 -23.79 -7.26
N GLU A 94 -10.29 -24.76 -6.34
CA GLU A 94 -11.58 -25.34 -5.96
C GLU A 94 -12.48 -24.31 -5.26
N SER A 95 -11.94 -23.52 -4.32
CA SER A 95 -12.64 -22.38 -3.70
C SER A 95 -13.09 -21.35 -4.75
N ILE A 96 -12.20 -20.93 -5.66
CA ILE A 96 -12.51 -19.98 -6.75
C ILE A 96 -13.55 -20.53 -7.75
N LYS A 97 -13.68 -21.85 -7.85
CA LYS A 97 -14.71 -22.52 -8.67
C LYS A 97 -16.08 -22.54 -7.98
N ALA A 98 -16.12 -22.63 -6.64
CA ALA A 98 -17.35 -22.64 -5.85
C ALA A 98 -17.91 -21.23 -5.58
N GLU A 99 -17.05 -20.30 -5.16
CA GLU A 99 -17.46 -18.97 -4.63
C GLU A 99 -17.05 -17.79 -5.52
N GLY A 100 -16.25 -18.03 -6.55
CA GLY A 100 -15.69 -16.98 -7.40
C GLY A 100 -14.44 -16.32 -6.82
N LEU A 101 -14.01 -15.20 -7.40
CA LEU A 101 -12.79 -14.50 -6.99
C LEU A 101 -13.11 -13.36 -5.99
N LEU A 102 -13.06 -13.67 -4.70
CA LEU A 102 -13.32 -12.72 -3.59
C LEU A 102 -12.40 -11.48 -3.59
N GLN A 103 -11.16 -11.60 -4.08
CA GLN A 103 -10.21 -10.49 -4.16
C GLN A 103 -9.50 -10.50 -5.51
N PRO A 104 -9.54 -9.39 -6.28
CA PRO A 104 -8.88 -9.30 -7.57
C PRO A 104 -7.35 -9.45 -7.45
N ILE A 105 -6.70 -9.78 -8.56
CA ILE A 105 -5.24 -9.62 -8.66
C ILE A 105 -4.88 -8.13 -8.82
N VAL A 106 -3.64 -7.76 -8.51
CA VAL A 106 -3.18 -6.36 -8.64
C VAL A 106 -2.11 -6.32 -9.71
N VAL A 107 -2.27 -5.47 -10.72
CA VAL A 107 -1.34 -5.34 -11.85
C VAL A 107 -0.95 -3.88 -12.09
N ARG A 108 0.25 -3.66 -12.64
CA ARG A 108 0.59 -2.40 -13.30
C ARG A 108 0.48 -2.54 -14.80
N LYS A 109 0.08 -1.46 -15.46
CA LYS A 109 0.22 -1.32 -16.91
C LYS A 109 1.68 -1.00 -17.24
N THR A 110 2.23 -1.69 -18.23
CA THR A 110 3.58 -1.49 -18.79
C THR A 110 3.50 -1.40 -20.31
N GLU A 111 4.58 -1.00 -20.99
CA GLU A 111 4.62 -0.96 -22.46
C GLU A 111 4.40 -2.33 -23.12
N ALA A 112 4.73 -3.42 -22.42
CA ALA A 112 4.65 -4.79 -22.91
C ALA A 112 3.36 -5.54 -22.49
N GLY A 113 2.43 -4.89 -21.77
CA GLY A 113 1.22 -5.52 -21.23
C GLY A 113 1.05 -5.29 -19.73
N PHE A 114 0.51 -6.26 -19.02
CA PHE A 114 0.26 -6.17 -17.57
C PHE A 114 1.33 -6.93 -16.79
N GLU A 115 1.88 -6.31 -15.76
CA GLU A 115 2.82 -6.98 -14.85
C GLU A 115 2.16 -7.20 -13.49
N LEU A 116 2.22 -8.44 -13.00
CA LEU A 116 1.62 -8.84 -11.74
C LEU A 116 2.34 -8.24 -10.54
N ILE A 117 1.66 -7.40 -9.79
CA ILE A 117 2.15 -6.88 -8.52
C ILE A 117 1.80 -7.86 -7.39
N ALA A 118 0.52 -8.21 -7.27
CA ALA A 118 -0.03 -9.06 -6.21
C ALA A 118 -0.94 -10.16 -6.76
N GLY A 119 -0.95 -11.32 -6.10
CA GLY A 119 -1.95 -12.36 -6.33
C GLY A 119 -1.50 -13.57 -7.16
N GLU A 120 -0.20 -13.89 -7.18
CA GLU A 120 0.37 -15.02 -7.95
C GLU A 120 -0.42 -16.33 -7.80
N ARG A 121 -0.78 -16.74 -6.57
CA ARG A 121 -1.61 -17.94 -6.35
C ARG A 121 -2.98 -17.89 -7.03
N ARG A 122 -3.61 -16.71 -7.16
CA ARG A 122 -4.91 -16.50 -7.82
C ARG A 122 -4.79 -16.55 -9.34
N LEU A 123 -3.72 -15.96 -9.89
CA LEU A 123 -3.38 -16.06 -11.32
C LEU A 123 -3.12 -17.53 -11.70
N ARG A 124 -2.27 -18.22 -10.93
CA ARG A 124 -1.98 -19.67 -11.10
C ARG A 124 -3.25 -20.51 -10.98
N ALA A 125 -4.14 -20.20 -10.05
CA ALA A 125 -5.43 -20.89 -9.91
C ALA A 125 -6.36 -20.64 -11.11
N HIS A 126 -6.41 -19.43 -11.67
CA HIS A 126 -7.18 -19.15 -12.89
C HIS A 126 -6.61 -19.88 -14.12
N GLN A 127 -5.28 -19.91 -14.27
CA GLN A 127 -4.58 -20.70 -15.29
C GLN A 127 -4.85 -22.21 -15.13
N TYR A 128 -4.82 -22.73 -13.90
CA TYR A 128 -5.15 -24.13 -13.60
C TYR A 128 -6.62 -24.47 -13.92
N LEU A 129 -7.54 -23.54 -13.67
CA LEU A 129 -8.95 -23.64 -14.06
C LEU A 129 -9.21 -23.38 -15.55
N GLN A 130 -8.18 -23.07 -16.34
CA GLN A 130 -8.27 -22.70 -17.76
C GLN A 130 -9.23 -21.53 -18.04
N ARG A 131 -9.37 -20.60 -17.07
CA ARG A 131 -10.14 -19.36 -17.27
C ARG A 131 -9.31 -18.38 -18.10
N LYS A 132 -9.90 -17.87 -19.19
CA LYS A 132 -9.22 -16.92 -20.09
C LYS A 132 -8.97 -15.56 -19.44
N THR A 133 -9.93 -15.08 -18.64
CA THR A 133 -9.85 -13.79 -17.95
C THR A 133 -9.75 -13.96 -16.44
N VAL A 134 -9.15 -12.96 -15.80
CA VAL A 134 -9.07 -12.81 -14.34
C VAL A 134 -9.38 -11.36 -13.97
N LEU A 135 -10.18 -11.15 -12.92
CA LEU A 135 -10.49 -9.81 -12.45
C LEU A 135 -9.26 -9.19 -11.79
N ALA A 136 -8.83 -8.06 -12.32
CA ALA A 136 -7.63 -7.35 -11.91
C ALA A 136 -7.91 -5.88 -11.59
N ARG A 137 -7.14 -5.36 -10.64
CA ARG A 137 -7.06 -3.94 -10.32
C ARG A 137 -5.85 -3.35 -11.02
N ILE A 138 -6.05 -2.37 -11.89
CA ILE A 138 -4.97 -1.69 -12.60
C ILE A 138 -4.50 -0.49 -11.78
N LEU A 139 -3.23 -0.47 -11.40
CA LEU A 139 -2.57 0.68 -10.79
C LEU A 139 -1.73 1.43 -11.83
N GLN A 140 -1.94 2.74 -11.94
CA GLN A 140 -1.09 3.64 -12.73
C GLN A 140 0.23 3.90 -12.00
N VAL A 141 1.30 4.20 -12.75
CA VAL A 141 2.66 4.40 -12.17
C VAL A 141 2.71 5.62 -11.24
N SER A 142 1.93 6.67 -11.53
CA SER A 142 1.69 7.82 -10.65
C SER A 142 1.08 7.41 -9.32
N ASP A 143 0.03 6.59 -9.38
CA ASP A 143 -0.84 6.27 -8.25
C ASP A 143 -0.17 5.25 -7.34
N LEU A 144 0.54 4.28 -7.93
CA LEU A 144 1.43 3.35 -7.23
C LEU A 144 2.54 4.11 -6.47
N SER A 145 3.05 5.21 -7.05
CA SER A 145 4.02 6.08 -6.37
C SER A 145 3.36 6.90 -5.25
N SER A 146 2.23 7.55 -5.51
CA SER A 146 1.52 8.40 -4.54
C SER A 146 0.96 7.61 -3.34
N ALA A 147 0.25 6.50 -3.59
CA ALA A 147 -0.30 5.66 -2.53
C ALA A 147 0.77 4.90 -1.75
N SER A 148 1.88 4.47 -2.38
CA SER A 148 3.00 3.92 -1.61
C SER A 148 3.71 4.99 -0.78
N LEU A 149 3.85 6.23 -1.26
CA LEU A 149 4.39 7.35 -0.47
C LEU A 149 3.50 7.65 0.75
N SER A 150 2.18 7.74 0.58
CA SER A 150 1.25 7.95 1.70
C SER A 150 1.29 6.82 2.72
N LEU A 151 1.38 5.56 2.26
CA LEU A 151 1.55 4.42 3.17
C LEU A 151 2.90 4.48 3.90
N ILE A 152 3.99 4.84 3.23
CA ILE A 152 5.32 5.00 3.86
C ILE A 152 5.32 6.13 4.88
N GLU A 153 4.72 7.28 4.58
CA GLU A 153 4.55 8.39 5.52
C GLU A 153 3.78 7.93 6.77
N ASN A 154 2.65 7.24 6.58
CA ASN A 154 1.89 6.73 7.71
C ASN A 154 2.67 5.70 8.54
N LEU A 155 3.53 4.91 7.89
CA LEU A 155 4.40 3.89 8.50
C LEU A 155 5.66 4.46 9.17
N GLN A 156 5.97 5.74 8.95
CA GLN A 156 7.03 6.50 9.62
C GLN A 156 6.53 7.25 10.88
N ARG A 157 5.23 7.18 11.20
CA ARG A 157 4.65 7.82 12.38
C ARG A 157 5.09 7.09 13.65
N GLU A 158 5.36 7.87 14.71
CA GLU A 158 5.67 7.30 16.02
C GLU A 158 4.44 6.63 16.64
N GLY A 159 4.64 5.55 17.40
CA GLY A 159 3.60 4.88 18.18
C GLY A 159 2.84 3.76 17.47
N LEU A 160 3.18 3.41 16.22
CA LEU A 160 2.66 2.20 15.56
C LEU A 160 2.99 0.93 16.35
N ASN A 161 2.01 0.03 16.48
CA ASN A 161 2.25 -1.26 17.09
C ASN A 161 2.99 -2.22 16.11
N PRO A 162 3.67 -3.28 16.60
CA PRO A 162 4.45 -4.17 15.74
C PRO A 162 3.65 -4.91 14.66
N MET A 163 2.35 -5.10 14.89
CA MET A 163 1.45 -5.73 13.91
C MET A 163 1.02 -4.75 12.82
N GLU A 164 0.78 -3.49 13.15
CA GLU A 164 0.56 -2.41 12.16
C GLU A 164 1.78 -2.21 11.26
N GLU A 165 2.99 -2.16 11.85
CA GLU A 165 4.23 -2.12 11.06
C GLU A 165 4.33 -3.33 10.11
N ALA A 166 4.05 -4.53 10.61
CA ALA A 166 4.10 -5.76 9.82
C ALA A 166 3.07 -5.77 8.67
N MET A 167 1.84 -5.33 8.91
CA MET A 167 0.80 -5.21 7.89
C MET A 167 1.15 -4.14 6.85
N GLY A 168 1.67 -2.98 7.26
CA GLY A 168 2.13 -1.92 6.35
C GLY A 168 3.27 -2.39 5.44
N TYR A 169 4.25 -3.12 5.99
CA TYR A 169 5.30 -3.74 5.16
C TYR A 169 4.74 -4.79 4.20
N ASP A 170 3.74 -5.59 4.62
CA ASP A 170 3.15 -6.63 3.79
C ASP A 170 2.35 -6.05 2.62
N SER A 171 1.59 -4.97 2.83
CA SER A 171 0.98 -4.21 1.74
C SER A 171 2.01 -3.59 0.81
N LEU A 172 3.09 -2.97 1.30
CA LEU A 172 4.17 -2.47 0.45
C LEU A 172 4.82 -3.57 -0.42
N VAL A 173 4.93 -4.80 0.09
CA VAL A 173 5.46 -5.95 -0.67
C VAL A 173 4.43 -6.52 -1.65
N LYS A 174 3.19 -6.75 -1.21
CA LYS A 174 2.14 -7.39 -2.01
C LYS A 174 1.51 -6.41 -2.99
N ASP A 175 0.90 -5.35 -2.48
CA ASP A 175 0.01 -4.47 -3.24
C ASP A 175 0.78 -3.48 -4.13
N PHE A 176 2.03 -3.18 -3.76
CA PHE A 176 2.92 -2.28 -4.50
C PHE A 176 4.17 -2.99 -5.08
N GLY A 177 4.39 -4.27 -4.79
CA GLY A 177 5.44 -5.09 -5.41
C GLY A 177 6.86 -4.72 -4.99
N LEU A 178 7.05 -3.98 -3.89
CA LEU A 178 8.39 -3.65 -3.41
C LEU A 178 9.08 -4.93 -2.90
N THR A 179 10.38 -5.06 -3.19
CA THR A 179 11.19 -6.06 -2.49
C THR A 179 11.36 -5.63 -1.04
N GLN A 180 11.51 -6.58 -0.12
CA GLN A 180 11.76 -6.28 1.31
C GLN A 180 12.98 -5.36 1.52
N ALA A 181 13.95 -5.39 0.61
CA ALA A 181 15.10 -4.46 0.61
C ALA A 181 14.68 -3.02 0.29
N LYS A 182 13.86 -2.79 -0.75
CA LYS A 182 13.31 -1.47 -1.10
C LYS A 182 12.35 -0.94 -0.02
N VAL A 183 11.57 -1.81 0.62
CA VAL A 183 10.75 -1.41 1.78
C VAL A 183 11.65 -0.91 2.90
N ALA A 184 12.66 -1.71 3.32
CA ALA A 184 13.60 -1.36 4.38
C ALA A 184 14.31 -0.01 4.13
N GLU A 185 14.77 0.21 2.90
CA GLU A 185 15.38 1.47 2.45
C GLU A 185 14.43 2.66 2.63
N ARG A 186 13.19 2.58 2.10
CA ARG A 186 12.22 3.68 2.16
C ARG A 186 11.68 3.97 3.56
N VAL A 187 11.62 2.97 4.44
CA VAL A 187 11.12 3.12 5.82
C VAL A 187 12.24 3.37 6.84
N GLY A 188 13.50 3.46 6.40
CA GLY A 188 14.65 3.76 7.27
C GLY A 188 15.00 2.65 8.27
N LYS A 189 14.63 1.40 8.00
CA LYS A 189 14.88 0.24 8.89
C LYS A 189 15.85 -0.74 8.23
N SER A 190 16.41 -1.68 8.99
CA SER A 190 17.24 -2.74 8.40
C SER A 190 16.38 -3.76 7.64
N ARG A 191 16.94 -4.39 6.60
CA ARG A 191 16.26 -5.49 5.89
C ARG A 191 15.85 -6.62 6.84
N SER A 192 16.68 -6.94 7.82
CA SER A 192 16.38 -7.97 8.83
C SER A 192 15.25 -7.56 9.78
N TYR A 193 15.03 -6.27 10.03
CA TYR A 193 13.86 -5.78 10.76
C TYR A 193 12.58 -6.10 9.99
N VAL A 194 12.47 -5.58 8.76
CA VAL A 194 11.31 -5.79 7.87
C VAL A 194 11.02 -7.28 7.66
N THR A 195 12.04 -8.11 7.41
CA THR A 195 11.88 -9.57 7.27
C THR A 195 11.33 -10.22 8.54
N ASN A 196 11.72 -9.78 9.74
CA ASN A 196 11.19 -10.34 10.99
C ASN A 196 9.76 -9.85 11.26
N SER A 197 9.46 -8.57 11.06
CA SER A 197 8.10 -8.03 11.23
C SER A 197 7.09 -8.75 10.34
N LEU A 198 7.42 -8.97 9.05
CA LEU A 198 6.59 -9.75 8.13
C LEU A 198 6.34 -11.20 8.58
N ARG A 199 7.24 -11.80 9.37
CA ARG A 199 7.03 -13.15 9.93
C ARG A 199 6.02 -13.15 11.07
N PHE A 200 5.82 -12.05 11.80
CA PHE A 200 4.80 -12.00 12.87
C PHE A 200 3.38 -12.24 12.34
N LEU A 201 3.11 -11.91 11.06
CA LEU A 201 1.85 -12.23 10.39
C LEU A 201 1.57 -13.75 10.27
N GLN A 202 2.61 -14.59 10.43
CA GLN A 202 2.52 -16.06 10.40
C GLN A 202 2.22 -16.69 11.76
N LEU A 203 2.22 -15.90 12.84
CA LEU A 203 1.83 -16.36 14.18
C LEU A 203 0.31 -16.52 14.28
N GLU A 204 -0.13 -17.33 15.23
CA GLU A 204 -1.53 -17.48 15.58
C GLU A 204 -2.16 -16.16 16.04
N GLU A 205 -3.45 -16.00 15.77
CA GLU A 205 -4.24 -14.80 16.08
C GLU A 205 -4.01 -14.27 17.50
N GLU A 206 -4.26 -15.12 18.49
CA GLU A 206 -3.99 -14.88 19.92
C GLU A 206 -2.58 -14.32 20.24
N ILE A 207 -1.54 -14.77 19.53
CA ILE A 207 -0.15 -14.28 19.74
C ILE A 207 0.06 -12.93 19.03
N ARG A 208 -0.60 -12.72 17.89
CA ARG A 208 -0.62 -11.42 17.20
C ARG A 208 -1.37 -10.37 18.02
N ASP A 209 -2.43 -10.76 18.72
CA ASP A 209 -3.19 -9.88 19.61
C ASP A 209 -2.33 -9.43 20.80
N PHE A 210 -1.58 -10.36 21.42
CA PHE A 210 -0.61 -10.00 22.46
C PHE A 210 0.52 -9.09 21.96
N LEU A 211 0.91 -9.17 20.68
CA LEU A 211 1.87 -8.24 20.06
C LEU A 211 1.26 -6.87 19.78
N ALA A 212 0.02 -6.83 19.29
CA ALA A 212 -0.70 -5.59 18.99
C ALA A 212 -1.01 -4.80 20.28
N SER A 213 -1.37 -5.49 21.37
CA SER A 213 -1.59 -4.88 22.70
C SER A 213 -0.29 -4.47 23.41
N GLY A 214 0.87 -4.86 22.90
CA GLY A 214 2.16 -4.67 23.55
C GLY A 214 2.43 -5.56 24.77
N SER A 215 1.51 -6.48 25.09
CA SER A 215 1.69 -7.47 26.18
C SER A 215 2.87 -8.41 25.92
N LEU A 216 3.14 -8.71 24.64
CA LEU A 216 4.25 -9.54 24.20
C LEU A 216 5.28 -8.70 23.41
N SER A 217 6.55 -8.79 23.78
CA SER A 217 7.62 -8.08 23.08
C SER A 217 7.95 -8.69 21.71
N THR A 218 8.45 -7.87 20.78
CA THR A 218 8.98 -8.34 19.50
C THR A 218 10.18 -9.30 19.67
N GLY A 219 10.89 -9.22 20.79
CA GLY A 219 11.92 -10.17 21.20
C GLY A 219 11.35 -11.56 21.46
N HIS A 220 10.27 -11.65 22.25
CA HIS A 220 9.58 -12.91 22.52
C HIS A 220 8.98 -13.50 21.23
N ALA A 221 8.32 -12.68 20.41
CA ALA A 221 7.76 -13.12 19.13
C ALA A 221 8.80 -13.73 18.17
N LYS A 222 10.01 -13.17 18.11
CA LYS A 222 11.12 -13.73 17.32
C LYS A 222 11.57 -15.12 17.79
N ILE A 223 11.46 -15.40 19.09
CA ILE A 223 11.77 -16.72 19.67
C ILE A 223 10.63 -17.70 19.37
N LEU A 224 9.38 -17.28 19.57
CA LEU A 224 8.19 -18.09 19.26
C LEU A 224 8.12 -18.49 17.78
N LEU A 225 8.58 -17.63 16.86
CA LEU A 225 8.74 -17.96 15.44
C LEU A 225 9.74 -19.08 15.12
N GLY A 226 10.53 -19.54 16.10
CA GLY A 226 11.38 -20.73 16.01
C GLY A 226 10.76 -22.01 16.59
N VAL A 227 9.58 -21.92 17.20
CA VAL A 227 8.86 -23.09 17.75
C VAL A 227 7.89 -23.61 16.69
N GLU A 228 8.06 -24.85 16.26
CA GLU A 228 7.24 -25.44 15.19
C GLU A 228 5.83 -25.84 15.66
N ASP A 229 5.72 -26.47 16.84
CA ASP A 229 4.43 -26.86 17.42
C ASP A 229 3.62 -25.64 17.87
N SER A 230 2.48 -25.43 17.20
CA SER A 230 1.48 -24.41 17.50
C SER A 230 0.98 -24.44 18.95
N VAL A 231 0.69 -25.64 19.49
CA VAL A 231 0.11 -25.79 20.83
C VAL A 231 1.15 -25.41 21.89
N PHE A 232 2.39 -25.86 21.73
CA PHE A 232 3.49 -25.48 22.60
C PHE A 232 3.86 -23.99 22.45
N ARG A 233 3.87 -23.45 21.23
CA ARG A 233 4.09 -22.02 20.94
C ARG A 233 3.08 -21.12 21.66
N LYS A 234 1.78 -21.46 21.62
CA LYS A 234 0.74 -20.75 22.37
C LYS A 234 0.94 -20.82 23.89
N LYS A 235 1.32 -21.99 24.44
CA LYS A 235 1.62 -22.14 25.88
C LYS A 235 2.81 -21.28 26.31
N LEU A 236 3.88 -21.24 25.51
CA LEU A 236 5.03 -20.37 25.76
C LEU A 236 4.67 -18.88 25.66
N ALA A 237 3.79 -18.49 24.74
CA ALA A 237 3.31 -17.11 24.66
C ALA A 237 2.58 -16.68 25.93
N HIS A 238 1.70 -17.53 26.47
CA HIS A 238 1.00 -17.28 27.75
C HIS A 238 1.97 -17.17 28.94
N LEU A 239 3.00 -18.03 29.00
CA LEU A 239 4.02 -17.97 30.06
C LEU A 239 4.93 -16.74 29.93
N ALA A 240 5.02 -16.13 28.75
CA ALA A 240 5.83 -14.93 28.51
C ALA A 240 5.09 -13.60 28.79
N ILE A 241 3.80 -13.65 29.12
CA ILE A 241 2.96 -12.50 29.48
C ILE A 241 2.44 -12.55 30.94
N SER A 242 2.71 -13.65 31.65
CA SER A 242 2.36 -13.88 33.07
C SER A 242 3.45 -13.40 34.03
#